data_AF-A0A5D6YBK8-F1
#
_entry.id   AF-A0A5D6YBK8-F1
#
_cell.length_a   1.000
_cell.length_b   1.000
_cell.length_c   1.000
_cell.angle_alpha   90.00
_cell.angle_beta   90.00
_cell.angle_gamma   90.00
#
_symmetry.space_group_name_H-M   'P 1'
#
loop_
_entity.id
_entity.type
_entity.pdbx_description
1 polymer ?
#
loop_
_entity_poly.entity_id
_entity_poly.type
_entity_poly.pdbx_seq_one_letter_code
_entity_poly.pdbx_strand_id
1 'polypeptide(L)'
;MMMPLALTPAEERLVEAEADRMLREALAANQAFLANNRELPDGDWKHLRSREDVHVYRTAKSVARSPFSSSPLPPHDQQQGQQTQASRSSSETSSSHSQGDSNSPALEHSSSSSGSGSGRGSCSNCDGSLSKLGGLLRSRATCHACCQEICGKCSVDKKLPIETIGAEVCEVKLRSHTFCLRCLLEAKQAPTREVAGALLELTP
;
A
#
# COMPACT_ATOMS: atom_id res chain seq x y z
N MET A 1 -23.47 19.34 7.25
CA MET A 1 -22.91 20.11 8.40
C MET A 1 -22.48 19.09 9.45
N MET A 2 -21.22 19.10 9.89
CA MET A 2 -20.74 18.11 10.89
C MET A 2 -21.38 18.43 12.23
N MET A 3 -22.21 17.51 12.75
CA MET A 3 -22.79 17.66 14.08
C MET A 3 -21.64 17.63 15.10
N PRO A 4 -21.55 18.60 16.01
CA PRO A 4 -20.58 18.53 17.09
C PRO A 4 -20.82 17.25 17.88
N LEU A 5 -19.78 16.43 18.05
CA LEU A 5 -19.82 15.31 18.98
C LEU A 5 -19.94 15.92 20.39
N ALA A 6 -21.15 15.86 20.95
CA ALA A 6 -21.39 16.28 22.32
C ALA A 6 -20.97 15.13 23.25
N LEU A 7 -19.76 15.24 23.80
CA LEU A 7 -19.30 14.30 24.82
C LEU A 7 -19.89 14.68 26.17
N THR A 8 -20.31 13.68 26.93
CA THR A 8 -20.61 13.88 28.35
C THR A 8 -19.32 14.16 29.12
N PRO A 9 -19.37 14.87 30.27
CA PRO A 9 -18.18 15.10 31.08
C PRO A 9 -17.49 13.80 31.53
N ALA A 10 -18.21 12.68 31.59
CA ALA A 10 -17.63 11.38 31.88
C ALA A 10 -16.83 10.82 30.70
N GLU A 11 -17.35 10.92 29.48
CA GLU A 11 -16.65 10.51 28.25
C GLU A 11 -15.43 11.37 28.00
N GLU A 12 -15.51 12.69 28.22
CA GLU A 12 -14.36 13.59 28.10
C GLU A 12 -13.21 13.14 29.01
N ARG A 13 -13.50 12.82 30.28
CA ARG A 13 -12.49 12.30 31.21
C ARG A 13 -11.92 10.95 30.79
N LEU A 14 -12.72 10.09 30.16
CA LEU A 14 -12.25 8.81 29.63
C LEU A 14 -11.29 9.02 28.45
N VAL A 15 -11.63 9.92 27.53
CA VAL A 15 -10.78 10.29 26.40
C VAL A 15 -9.48 10.92 26.87
N GLU A 16 -9.54 11.82 27.86
CA GLU A 16 -8.36 12.45 28.46
C GLU A 16 -7.47 11.40 29.15
N ALA A 17 -8.04 10.53 29.98
CA ALA A 17 -7.30 9.47 30.66
C ALA A 17 -6.65 8.47 29.67
N GLU A 18 -7.32 8.18 28.56
CA GLU A 18 -6.80 7.36 27.47
C GLU A 18 -5.60 8.05 26.80
N ALA A 19 -5.74 9.32 26.43
CA ALA A 19 -4.69 10.11 25.80
C ALA A 19 -3.45 10.21 26.72
N ASP A 20 -3.65 10.46 28.01
CA ASP A 20 -2.58 10.51 29.01
C ASP A 20 -1.88 9.15 29.18
N ARG A 21 -2.62 8.05 29.06
CA ARG A 21 -2.02 6.71 29.09
C ARG A 21 -1.15 6.49 27.85
N MET A 22 -1.66 6.78 26.66
CA MET A 22 -0.90 6.65 25.41
C MET A 22 0.37 7.51 25.42
N LEU A 23 0.29 8.73 25.95
CA LEU A 23 1.45 9.62 26.08
C LEU A 23 2.51 9.05 27.03
N ARG A 24 2.09 8.54 28.19
CA ARG A 24 3.00 7.91 29.16
C ARG A 24 3.67 6.67 28.57
N GLU A 25 2.92 5.81 27.90
CA GLU A 25 3.46 4.62 27.24
C GLU A 25 4.47 4.97 26.14
N ALA A 26 4.15 5.96 25.30
CA ALA A 26 5.05 6.43 24.24
C ALA A 26 6.35 7.02 24.82
N LEU A 27 6.26 7.83 25.88
CA LEU A 27 7.43 8.39 26.56
C LEU A 27 8.28 7.29 27.21
N ALA A 28 7.65 6.32 27.88
CA ALA A 28 8.35 5.19 28.48
C ALA A 28 9.08 4.35 27.43
N ALA A 29 8.42 4.05 26.30
CA ALA A 29 9.03 3.33 25.19
C ALA A 29 10.23 4.09 24.59
N ASN A 30 10.12 5.41 24.42
CA ASN A 30 11.23 6.25 23.95
C ASN A 30 12.39 6.30 24.95
N GLN A 31 12.11 6.42 26.25
CA GLN A 31 13.13 6.38 27.30
C GLN A 31 13.87 5.04 27.31
N ALA A 32 13.15 3.92 27.19
CA ALA A 32 13.74 2.59 27.08
C ALA A 32 14.64 2.46 25.83
N PHE A 33 14.21 3.00 24.70
CA PHE A 33 15.01 3.03 23.47
C PHE A 33 16.30 3.83 23.64
N LEU A 34 16.23 5.02 24.26
CA LEU A 34 17.40 5.85 24.54
C LEU A 34 18.35 5.18 25.55
N ALA A 35 17.81 4.54 26.60
CA ALA A 35 18.59 3.80 27.58
C ALA A 35 19.30 2.58 26.98
N ASN A 36 18.71 1.96 25.94
CA ASN A 36 19.27 0.82 25.22
C ASN A 36 20.12 1.25 24.01
N ASN A 37 20.87 2.36 24.11
CA ASN A 37 21.74 2.87 23.04
C ASN A 37 21.06 3.03 21.67
N ARG A 38 19.76 3.34 21.66
CA ARG A 38 18.95 3.47 20.43
C ARG A 38 18.84 2.15 19.64
N GLU A 39 18.87 1.03 20.33
CA GLU A 39 18.60 -0.29 19.76
C GLU A 39 17.22 -0.79 20.19
N LEU A 40 16.48 -1.37 19.24
CA LEU A 40 15.18 -2.01 19.52
C LEU A 40 15.41 -3.43 20.06
N PRO A 41 14.52 -3.96 20.92
CA PRO A 41 14.63 -5.32 21.43
C PRO A 41 14.67 -6.36 20.30
N ASP A 42 15.66 -7.24 20.36
CA ASP A 42 15.78 -8.38 19.45
C ASP A 42 14.62 -9.36 19.66
N GLY A 43 13.86 -9.62 18.59
CA GLY A 43 12.75 -10.59 18.60
C GLY A 43 11.40 -10.00 18.20
N ASP A 44 11.10 -8.77 18.64
CA ASP A 44 9.84 -8.09 18.32
C ASP A 44 9.94 -7.23 17.06
N TRP A 45 11.16 -6.90 16.64
CA TRP A 45 11.43 -6.02 15.52
C TRP A 45 12.34 -6.68 14.51
N LYS A 46 11.92 -6.69 13.24
CA LYS A 46 12.74 -7.09 12.11
C LYS A 46 13.20 -5.86 11.35
N HIS A 47 14.51 -5.65 11.31
CA HIS A 47 15.13 -4.63 10.46
C HIS A 47 14.82 -4.90 8.99
N LEU A 48 14.43 -3.85 8.26
CA LEU A 48 14.12 -3.91 6.83
C LEU A 48 15.21 -3.27 5.99
N ARG A 49 15.63 -2.05 6.36
CA ARG A 49 16.60 -1.27 5.59
C ARG A 49 17.22 -0.16 6.44
N SER A 50 18.47 0.17 6.15
CA SER A 50 19.14 1.38 6.62
C SER A 50 19.47 2.29 5.43
N ARG A 51 19.36 3.60 5.62
CA ARG A 51 19.90 4.60 4.71
C ARG A 51 20.34 5.79 5.55
N GLU A 52 21.63 6.15 5.46
CA GLU A 52 22.22 7.21 6.29
C GLU A 52 21.93 6.89 7.78
N ASP A 53 21.44 7.86 8.55
CA ASP A 53 21.11 7.70 9.97
C ASP A 53 19.66 7.23 10.21
N VAL A 54 18.98 6.75 9.16
CA VAL A 54 17.59 6.27 9.25
C VAL A 54 17.53 4.76 9.11
N HIS A 55 17.01 4.11 10.15
CA HIS A 55 16.77 2.68 10.20
C HIS A 55 15.26 2.39 10.19
N VAL A 56 14.82 1.52 9.28
CA VAL A 56 13.41 1.12 9.14
C VAL A 56 13.24 -0.29 9.67
N TYR A 57 12.31 -0.44 10.60
CA TYR A 57 11.93 -1.72 11.18
C TYR A 57 10.46 -2.03 10.91
N ARG A 58 10.10 -3.31 10.97
CA ARG A 58 8.71 -3.75 11.10
C ARG A 58 8.58 -4.63 12.33
N THR A 59 7.39 -4.69 12.89
CA THR A 59 7.08 -5.68 13.92
C THR A 59 7.23 -7.09 13.33
N ALA A 60 7.92 -7.97 14.06
CA ALA A 60 7.89 -9.39 13.79
C ALA A 60 6.48 -9.89 14.14
N LYS A 61 5.93 -10.82 13.34
CA LYS A 61 4.72 -11.55 13.76
C LYS A 61 5.11 -12.49 14.91
N SER A 62 5.29 -11.97 16.10
CA SER A 62 5.04 -12.77 17.30
C SER A 62 3.54 -13.05 17.30
N VAL A 63 3.16 -14.33 17.34
CA VAL A 63 1.78 -14.72 17.69
C VAL A 63 1.36 -13.85 18.88
N ALA A 64 0.35 -13.01 18.67
CA ALA A 64 0.00 -11.95 19.60
C ALA A 64 -0.09 -12.48 21.03
N ARG A 65 0.85 -12.07 21.91
CA ARG A 65 0.50 -11.95 23.31
C ARG A 65 -0.44 -10.77 23.38
N SER A 66 -1.73 -11.08 23.45
CA SER A 66 -2.78 -10.10 23.77
C SER A 66 -2.30 -9.22 24.94
N PRO A 67 -2.43 -7.88 24.86
CA PRO A 67 -2.09 -6.99 25.97
C PRO A 67 -2.96 -7.21 27.23
N PHE A 68 -4.01 -8.03 27.14
CA PHE A 68 -5.02 -8.19 28.22
C PHE A 68 -4.79 -9.39 29.17
N SER A 69 -3.64 -10.06 29.13
CA SER A 69 -3.36 -11.11 30.12
C SER A 69 -1.89 -11.15 30.53
N SER A 70 -1.56 -10.42 31.59
CA SER A 70 -0.35 -10.67 32.36
C SER A 70 -0.60 -10.40 33.85
N SER A 71 -1.15 -11.40 34.54
CA SER A 71 -0.90 -11.56 35.97
C SER A 71 0.47 -12.25 36.17
N PRO A 72 1.35 -11.73 37.03
CA PRO A 72 2.69 -12.27 37.21
C PRO A 72 2.72 -13.38 38.28
N LEU A 73 3.36 -14.51 37.96
CA LEU A 73 3.89 -15.46 38.95
C LEU A 73 5.30 -15.95 38.54
N PRO A 74 6.15 -16.33 39.52
CA PRO A 74 7.62 -16.20 39.48
C PRO A 74 8.36 -17.44 38.91
N PRO A 75 9.70 -17.39 38.76
CA PRO A 75 10.45 -18.19 37.80
C PRO A 75 10.87 -19.56 38.35
N HIS A 76 10.87 -20.58 37.49
CA HIS A 76 11.58 -21.82 37.73
C HIS A 76 12.63 -22.03 36.63
N ASP A 77 13.82 -22.33 37.12
CA ASP A 77 15.11 -22.46 36.45
C ASP A 77 15.25 -23.75 35.60
N GLN A 78 16.37 -23.78 34.86
CA GLN A 78 17.09 -24.91 34.24
C GLN A 78 16.89 -25.28 32.75
N GLN A 79 17.81 -24.71 31.95
CA GLN A 79 18.95 -25.36 31.26
C GLN A 79 18.79 -26.38 30.10
N GLN A 80 19.62 -26.12 29.08
CA GLN A 80 20.23 -27.00 28.06
C GLN A 80 19.29 -27.44 26.92
N GLY A 81 19.61 -27.28 25.62
CA GLY A 81 20.87 -27.05 24.92
C GLY A 81 20.98 -28.10 23.82
N GLN A 82 20.95 -27.73 22.54
CA GLN A 82 21.72 -28.37 21.47
C GLN A 82 21.55 -27.69 20.11
N GLN A 83 22.71 -27.38 19.53
CA GLN A 83 22.96 -26.96 18.17
C GLN A 83 22.63 -28.09 17.19
N THR A 84 22.09 -27.76 16.02
CA THR A 84 22.45 -28.49 14.79
C THR A 84 22.61 -27.50 13.63
N GLN A 85 23.81 -27.54 13.05
CA GLN A 85 24.22 -26.86 11.84
C GLN A 85 23.78 -27.68 10.63
N ALA A 86 23.32 -27.03 9.56
CA ALA A 86 23.39 -27.60 8.22
C ALA A 86 23.59 -26.47 7.19
N SER A 87 24.83 -26.37 6.72
CA SER A 87 25.26 -25.60 5.55
C SER A 87 24.83 -26.29 4.25
N ARG A 88 25.04 -25.57 3.13
CA ARG A 88 25.11 -25.98 1.70
C ARG A 88 23.95 -25.40 0.88
N SER A 89 24.12 -24.86 -0.32
CA SER A 89 25.29 -24.43 -1.11
C SER A 89 24.74 -23.60 -2.26
N SER A 90 25.53 -22.64 -2.70
CA SER A 90 25.37 -21.77 -3.86
C SER A 90 25.41 -22.55 -5.18
N SER A 91 24.69 -22.06 -6.19
CA SER A 91 24.98 -22.34 -7.61
C SER A 91 24.68 -21.09 -8.44
N GLU A 92 25.74 -20.47 -8.93
CA GLU A 92 25.73 -19.44 -9.97
C GLU A 92 25.77 -20.11 -11.35
N THR A 93 25.14 -19.50 -12.37
CA THR A 93 25.55 -19.65 -13.77
C THR A 93 25.14 -18.41 -14.61
N SER A 94 26.13 -17.56 -14.90
CA SER A 94 26.58 -17.07 -16.23
C SER A 94 25.58 -17.14 -17.41
N SER A 95 25.10 -16.04 -18.02
CA SER A 95 25.75 -15.05 -18.94
C SER A 95 25.64 -15.38 -20.45
N SER A 96 25.36 -14.35 -21.28
CA SER A 96 25.82 -14.07 -22.68
C SER A 96 24.70 -13.42 -23.54
N HIS A 97 24.81 -12.13 -23.92
CA HIS A 97 25.35 -11.57 -25.20
C HIS A 97 24.46 -11.82 -26.45
N SER A 98 23.91 -10.78 -27.11
CA SER A 98 24.43 -10.10 -28.34
C SER A 98 23.49 -8.89 -28.63
N GLN A 99 23.89 -7.61 -28.82
CA GLN A 99 24.61 -6.89 -29.90
C GLN A 99 23.96 -6.85 -31.31
N GLY A 100 23.85 -5.62 -31.87
CA GLY A 100 23.66 -5.23 -33.29
C GLY A 100 22.21 -5.23 -33.81
N ASP A 101 21.70 -4.33 -34.65
CA ASP A 101 22.30 -3.29 -35.48
C ASP A 101 21.24 -2.31 -36.06
N SER A 102 21.76 -1.24 -36.65
CA SER A 102 21.12 -0.04 -37.21
C SER A 102 20.38 -0.23 -38.55
N ASN A 103 19.30 0.54 -38.82
CA ASN A 103 19.18 1.47 -39.97
C ASN A 103 17.75 2.05 -40.17
N SER A 104 17.70 3.35 -40.52
CA SER A 104 16.55 4.12 -41.08
C SER A 104 16.51 3.95 -42.63
N PRO A 105 15.78 4.77 -43.44
CA PRO A 105 14.40 5.28 -43.43
C PRO A 105 13.63 4.96 -44.74
N ALA A 106 12.31 5.15 -44.80
CA ALA A 106 11.54 5.38 -46.06
C ALA A 106 10.19 6.04 -45.68
N LEU A 107 10.01 7.34 -45.92
CA LEU A 107 9.40 7.95 -47.11
C LEU A 107 7.94 7.52 -47.37
N GLU A 108 7.07 8.50 -47.13
CA GLU A 108 5.81 8.85 -47.80
C GLU A 108 4.67 7.81 -47.85
N HIS A 109 3.50 8.22 -47.38
CA HIS A 109 2.36 8.52 -48.25
C HIS A 109 1.23 9.12 -47.42
N SER A 110 0.93 10.38 -47.72
CA SER A 110 -0.32 11.04 -47.39
C SER A 110 -1.48 10.25 -48.00
N SER A 111 -2.43 9.82 -47.17
CA SER A 111 -3.71 9.29 -47.63
C SER A 111 -4.77 9.66 -46.61
N SER A 112 -5.32 10.85 -46.80
CA SER A 112 -6.63 11.24 -46.29
C SER A 112 -7.66 10.20 -46.73
N SER A 113 -7.98 9.29 -45.81
CA SER A 113 -9.09 8.36 -45.96
C SER A 113 -10.10 8.67 -44.87
N SER A 114 -11.13 9.42 -45.27
CA SER A 114 -12.40 9.51 -44.57
C SER A 114 -13.05 8.12 -44.62
N GLY A 115 -12.61 7.25 -43.71
CA GLY A 115 -13.09 5.89 -43.57
C GLY A 115 -14.04 5.79 -42.38
N SER A 116 -15.34 5.86 -42.66
CA SER A 116 -16.39 5.41 -41.75
C SER A 116 -16.20 3.92 -41.47
N GLY A 117 -15.56 3.58 -40.35
CA GLY A 117 -15.22 2.21 -39.96
C GLY A 117 -15.45 1.99 -38.47
N SER A 118 -16.28 1.00 -38.16
CA SER A 118 -16.70 0.54 -36.84
C SER A 118 -15.63 0.68 -35.72
N GLY A 119 -15.91 1.59 -34.79
CA GLY A 119 -15.58 1.45 -33.36
C GLY A 119 -14.12 1.24 -32.96
N ARG A 120 -13.17 2.04 -33.46
CA ARG A 120 -11.83 2.12 -32.88
C ARG A 120 -11.88 2.97 -31.60
N GLY A 121 -11.89 2.34 -30.43
CA GLY A 121 -11.89 3.07 -29.15
C GLY A 121 -10.71 4.04 -29.05
N SER A 122 -10.96 5.28 -28.67
CA SER A 122 -9.96 6.28 -28.30
C SER A 122 -9.76 6.27 -26.78
N CYS A 123 -8.59 6.70 -26.32
CA CYS A 123 -8.35 6.88 -24.89
C CYS A 123 -9.14 8.08 -24.36
N SER A 124 -10.01 7.88 -23.37
CA SER A 124 -10.81 8.95 -22.73
C SER A 124 -10.02 10.04 -21.97
N ASN A 125 -8.69 9.90 -21.88
CA ASN A 125 -7.82 10.81 -21.15
C ASN A 125 -6.83 11.58 -22.06
N CYS A 126 -6.50 11.06 -23.25
CA CYS A 126 -5.56 11.72 -24.17
C CYS A 126 -5.99 11.66 -25.63
N ASP A 127 -7.18 11.12 -25.90
CA ASP A 127 -7.79 10.91 -27.22
C ASP A 127 -6.98 10.06 -28.21
N GLY A 128 -5.83 9.54 -27.78
CA GLY A 128 -4.98 8.68 -28.57
C GLY A 128 -5.70 7.38 -28.96
N SER A 129 -5.56 6.98 -30.23
CA SER A 129 -6.15 5.75 -30.73
C SER A 129 -5.65 4.52 -29.95
N LEU A 130 -6.58 3.65 -29.53
CA LEU A 130 -6.28 2.36 -28.90
C LEU A 130 -6.18 1.23 -29.93
N SER A 131 -5.98 1.58 -31.21
CA SER A 131 -5.82 0.63 -32.30
C SER A 131 -4.65 -0.33 -32.04
N LYS A 132 -4.89 -1.64 -32.22
CA LYS A 132 -3.93 -2.71 -31.94
C LYS A 132 -2.83 -2.91 -33.01
N LEU A 133 -2.47 -1.92 -33.82
CA LEU A 133 -1.54 -2.15 -34.94
C LEU A 133 -0.27 -1.30 -34.81
N GLY A 134 0.85 -1.98 -34.53
CA GLY A 134 2.19 -1.39 -34.34
C GLY A 134 2.76 -1.79 -32.97
N GLY A 135 3.37 -2.97 -32.90
CA GLY A 135 3.62 -3.70 -31.66
C GLY A 135 4.64 -3.10 -30.72
N LEU A 136 4.16 -2.55 -29.60
CA LEU A 136 4.75 -2.57 -28.24
C LEU A 136 3.65 -2.13 -27.24
N LEU A 137 2.70 -3.03 -26.97
CA LEU A 137 1.87 -3.11 -25.74
C LEU A 137 1.15 -1.84 -25.24
N ARG A 138 0.36 -1.15 -26.08
CA ARG A 138 -0.71 -0.28 -25.54
C ARG A 138 -1.83 -1.15 -25.00
N SER A 139 -1.70 -1.64 -23.77
CA SER A 139 -2.80 -2.32 -23.07
C SER A 139 -3.99 -1.36 -22.94
N ARG A 140 -5.18 -1.90 -23.22
CA ARG A 140 -6.45 -1.22 -22.98
C ARG A 140 -6.86 -1.56 -21.56
N ALA A 141 -7.11 -0.54 -20.75
CA ALA A 141 -7.63 -0.71 -19.40
C ALA A 141 -8.94 0.06 -19.26
N THR A 142 -9.75 -0.34 -18.29
CA THR A 142 -10.97 0.36 -17.90
C THR A 142 -10.72 1.01 -16.55
N CYS A 143 -10.97 2.32 -16.45
CA CYS A 143 -10.89 3.03 -15.18
C CYS A 143 -11.98 2.52 -14.24
N HIS A 144 -11.61 2.12 -13.03
CA HIS A 144 -12.55 1.62 -12.02
C HIS A 144 -13.52 2.70 -11.52
N ALA A 145 -13.12 3.99 -11.55
CA ALA A 145 -13.95 5.09 -11.07
C ALA A 145 -14.96 5.61 -12.10
N CYS A 146 -14.52 5.86 -13.34
CA CYS A 146 -15.37 6.45 -14.38
C CYS A 146 -15.83 5.46 -15.46
N CYS A 147 -15.41 4.20 -15.36
CA CYS A 147 -15.71 3.12 -16.32
C CYS A 147 -15.28 3.39 -17.77
N GLN A 148 -14.46 4.43 -18.00
CA GLN A 148 -13.97 4.78 -19.33
C GLN A 148 -12.71 4.01 -19.71
N GLU A 149 -12.51 3.84 -21.01
CA GLU A 149 -11.34 3.16 -21.55
C GLU A 149 -10.15 4.09 -21.67
N ILE A 150 -8.98 3.56 -21.32
CA ILE A 150 -7.73 4.31 -21.26
C ILE A 150 -6.57 3.48 -21.80
N CYS A 151 -5.56 4.19 -22.33
CA CYS A 151 -4.31 3.56 -22.74
C CYS A 151 -3.41 3.32 -21.52
N GLY A 152 -2.45 2.39 -21.66
CA GLY A 152 -1.47 2.07 -20.61
C GLY A 152 -0.67 3.25 -20.05
N LYS A 153 -0.50 4.35 -20.81
CA LYS A 153 0.17 5.57 -20.33
C LYS A 153 -0.72 6.43 -19.43
N CYS A 154 -2.03 6.30 -19.58
CA CYS A 154 -3.03 7.03 -18.81
C CYS A 154 -3.60 6.21 -17.66
N SER A 155 -3.24 4.92 -17.56
CA SER A 155 -3.65 4.02 -16.49
C SER A 155 -2.66 4.04 -15.34
N VAL A 156 -3.18 3.99 -14.11
CA VAL A 156 -2.40 3.84 -12.89
C VAL A 156 -3.06 2.77 -12.02
N ASP A 157 -2.29 1.76 -11.61
CA ASP A 157 -2.76 0.75 -10.67
C ASP A 157 -2.56 1.21 -9.23
N LYS A 158 -3.60 1.05 -8.42
CA LYS A 158 -3.61 1.36 -6.99
C LYS A 158 -4.14 0.18 -6.19
N LYS A 159 -3.46 -0.12 -5.10
CA LYS A 159 -3.92 -1.10 -4.11
C LYS A 159 -4.85 -0.40 -3.13
N LEU A 160 -6.10 -0.79 -3.09
CA LEU A 160 -7.11 -0.25 -2.19
C LEU A 160 -7.47 -1.28 -1.12
N PRO A 161 -7.65 -0.88 0.15
CA PRO A 161 -8.18 -1.75 1.18
C PRO A 161 -9.66 -2.05 0.88
N ILE A 162 -9.99 -3.33 0.84
CA ILE A 162 -11.38 -3.80 0.75
C ILE A 162 -11.68 -4.56 2.02
N GLU A 163 -12.65 -4.07 2.77
CA GLU A 163 -13.22 -4.77 3.92
C GLU A 163 -14.08 -5.93 3.40
N THR A 164 -13.74 -7.13 3.83
CA THR A 164 -14.56 -8.33 3.62
C THR A 164 -15.14 -8.68 4.98
N ILE A 165 -16.44 -8.48 5.13
CA ILE A 165 -17.14 -8.80 6.37
C ILE A 165 -17.33 -10.33 6.42
N GLY A 166 -16.46 -11.00 7.17
CA GLY A 166 -16.66 -12.39 7.59
C GLY A 166 -17.58 -12.46 8.82
N ALA A 167 -18.09 -13.64 9.13
CA ALA A 167 -19.05 -13.85 10.22
C ALA A 167 -18.53 -13.47 11.62
N GLU A 168 -17.21 -13.42 11.84
CA GLU A 168 -16.62 -13.12 13.16
C GLU A 168 -15.46 -12.10 13.12
N VAL A 169 -14.89 -11.81 11.95
CA VAL A 169 -13.74 -10.90 11.80
C VAL A 169 -13.89 -10.07 10.52
N CYS A 170 -13.70 -8.75 10.63
CA CYS A 170 -13.53 -7.89 9.47
C CYS A 170 -12.12 -8.09 8.90
N GLU A 171 -11.99 -8.74 7.75
CA GLU A 171 -10.71 -8.91 7.06
C GLU A 171 -10.52 -7.79 6.05
N VAL A 172 -9.46 -6.99 6.22
CA VAL A 172 -9.09 -5.95 5.26
C VAL A 172 -8.06 -6.50 4.27
N LYS A 173 -8.48 -6.69 3.01
CA LYS A 173 -7.60 -7.17 1.94
C LYS A 173 -7.28 -6.06 0.94
N LEU A 174 -6.00 -5.85 0.67
CA LEU A 174 -5.58 -4.94 -0.40
C LEU A 174 -5.81 -5.59 -1.77
N ARG A 175 -6.60 -4.94 -2.64
CA ARG A 175 -6.79 -5.36 -4.04
C ARG A 175 -6.32 -4.30 -5.00
N SER A 176 -5.75 -4.73 -6.13
CA SER A 176 -5.28 -3.81 -7.17
C SER A 176 -6.44 -3.38 -8.07
N HIS A 177 -6.61 -2.08 -8.25
CA HIS A 177 -7.59 -1.47 -9.14
C HIS A 177 -6.90 -0.49 -10.08
N THR A 178 -7.37 -0.41 -11.32
CA THR A 178 -6.82 0.48 -12.34
C THR A 178 -7.65 1.75 -12.46
N PHE A 179 -7.01 2.91 -12.46
CA PHE A 179 -7.64 4.22 -12.59
C PHE A 179 -7.06 5.01 -13.76
N CYS A 180 -7.84 5.92 -14.35
CA CYS A 180 -7.28 6.93 -15.23
C CYS A 180 -6.58 8.01 -14.41
N LEU A 181 -5.57 8.65 -15.01
CA LEU A 181 -4.80 9.70 -14.36
C LEU A 181 -5.69 10.84 -13.87
N ARG A 182 -6.71 11.25 -14.65
CA ARG A 182 -7.67 12.28 -14.24
C ARG A 182 -8.39 11.93 -12.93
N CYS A 183 -9.07 10.77 -12.87
CA CYS A 183 -9.79 10.35 -11.66
C CYS A 183 -8.85 10.17 -10.46
N LEU A 184 -7.63 9.69 -10.68
CA LEU A 184 -6.65 9.58 -9.60
C LEU A 184 -6.25 10.96 -9.05
N LEU A 185 -6.01 11.94 -9.93
CA LEU A 185 -5.62 13.29 -9.52
C LEU A 185 -6.77 14.03 -8.82
N GLU A 186 -8.00 13.86 -9.30
CA GLU A 186 -9.21 14.39 -8.65
C GLU A 186 -9.37 13.78 -7.25
N ALA A 187 -9.28 12.45 -7.13
CA ALA A 187 -9.40 11.78 -5.84
C ALA A 187 -8.31 12.22 -4.84
N LYS A 188 -7.08 12.48 -5.31
CA LYS A 188 -5.99 12.98 -4.46
C LYS A 188 -6.18 14.42 -3.99
N GLN A 189 -6.93 15.23 -4.75
CA GLN A 189 -7.20 16.63 -4.43
C GLN A 189 -8.53 16.82 -3.69
N ALA A 190 -9.36 15.78 -3.62
CA ALA A 190 -10.63 15.82 -2.91
C ALA A 190 -10.41 16.20 -1.43
N PRO A 191 -11.11 17.22 -0.91
CA PRO A 191 -11.01 17.60 0.48
C PRO A 191 -11.46 16.45 1.38
N THR A 192 -10.58 15.97 2.28
CA THR A 192 -10.86 14.83 3.16
C THR A 192 -12.17 15.01 3.93
N ARG A 193 -12.48 16.26 4.34
CA ARG A 193 -13.72 16.60 5.05
C ARG A 193 -14.98 16.33 4.22
N GLU A 194 -14.98 16.69 2.94
CA GLU A 194 -16.15 16.51 2.08
C GLU A 194 -16.39 15.03 1.80
N VAL A 195 -15.32 14.28 1.53
CA VAL A 195 -15.38 12.83 1.32
C VAL A 195 -15.88 12.11 2.58
N ALA A 196 -15.36 12.46 3.75
CA ALA A 196 -15.80 11.89 5.02
C ALA A 196 -17.27 12.22 5.33
N GLY A 197 -17.69 13.47 5.07
CA GLY A 197 -19.08 13.89 5.25
C GLY A 197 -20.04 13.10 4.36
N ALA A 198 -19.71 12.97 3.08
CA ALA A 198 -20.51 12.19 2.13
C ALA A 198 -20.61 10.70 2.53
N LEU A 199 -19.53 10.11 3.07
CA LEU A 199 -19.55 8.72 3.53
C LEU A 199 -20.49 8.51 4.72
N LEU A 200 -20.52 9.46 5.66
CA LEU A 200 -21.42 9.39 6.83
C LEU A 200 -22.88 9.60 6.45
N GLU A 201 -23.17 10.38 5.40
CA GLU A 201 -24.54 10.57 4.89
C GLU A 201 -25.07 9.33 4.13
N LEU A 202 -24.20 8.40 3.73
CA LEU A 202 -24.56 7.16 3.04
C LEU A 202 -24.78 5.97 3.98
N THR A 203 -24.53 6.13 5.29
CA THR A 203 -24.91 5.15 6.32
C THR A 203 -26.37 5.37 6.73
N PRO A 204 -27.28 4.41 6.46
CA PRO A 204 -28.71 4.52 6.79
C PRO A 204 -28.98 4.48 8.30
#